data_AF-K9VB24-F1
#
_entry.id   AF-K9VB24-F1
#
_cell.length_a   1.000
_cell.length_b   1.000
_cell.length_c   1.000
_cell.angle_alpha   90.00
_cell.angle_beta   90.00
_cell.angle_gamma   90.00
#
_symmetry.space_group_name_H-M   'P 1'
#
loop_
_entity.id
_entity.type
_entity.pdbx_description
1 polymer ?
#
loop_
_entity_poly.entity_id
_entity_poly.type
_entity_poly.pdbx_seq_one_letter_code
_entity_poly.pdbx_strand_id
1 'polypeptide(L)'
;MTVSGFFGDEDALLFEINLIALDGLELPVDAMLDTGFSGWLTIDKQDLDALGWTYIDQQIMRTARGDVRSVPRCSRQVFNIY
;
A
#
# COMPACT_ATOMS: atom_id res chain seq x y z
N MET A 1 5.94 -18.36 14.42
CA MET A 1 5.81 -17.77 13.07
C MET A 1 6.68 -16.52 13.05
N THR A 2 7.65 -16.46 12.15
CA THR A 2 8.57 -15.32 11.99
C THR A 2 8.22 -14.62 10.69
N VAL A 3 8.05 -13.30 10.74
CA VAL A 3 7.89 -12.44 9.56
C VAL A 3 9.25 -11.80 9.28
N SER A 4 9.70 -11.83 8.03
CA SER A 4 10.95 -11.22 7.57
C SER A 4 10.67 -10.05 6.65
N GLY A 5 11.48 -9.00 6.74
CA GLY A 5 11.43 -7.82 5.89
C GLY A 5 12.81 -7.18 5.79
N PHE A 6 12.92 -6.09 5.04
CA PHE A 6 14.16 -5.35 4.88
C PHE A 6 13.93 -3.84 5.00
N PHE A 7 14.99 -3.11 5.32
CA PHE A 7 14.96 -1.65 5.30
C PHE A 7 15.32 -1.16 3.91
N GLY A 8 14.44 -0.36 3.32
CA GLY A 8 14.68 0.40 2.10
C GLY A 8 15.21 1.80 2.40
N ASP A 9 15.04 2.69 1.43
CA ASP A 9 15.41 4.10 1.59
C ASP A 9 14.56 4.79 2.68
N GLU A 10 15.12 5.85 3.28
CA GLU A 10 14.46 6.64 4.33
C GLU A 10 13.98 5.81 5.54
N ASP A 11 14.70 4.74 5.88
CA ASP A 11 14.37 3.81 6.98
C ASP A 11 12.99 3.14 6.82
N ALA A 12 12.48 3.05 5.58
CA ALA A 12 11.23 2.37 5.28
C ALA A 12 11.36 0.87 5.56
N LEU A 13 10.50 0.33 6.43
CA LEU A 13 10.42 -1.10 6.66
C LEU A 13 9.48 -1.74 5.62
N LEU A 14 10.07 -2.54 4.73
CA LEU A 14 9.41 -3.19 3.61
C LEU A 14 9.23 -4.68 3.87
N PHE A 15 8.10 -5.21 3.40
CA PHE A 15 7.76 -6.63 3.45
C PHE A 15 7.27 -7.08 2.09
N GLU A 16 7.73 -8.26 1.65
CA GLU A 16 7.14 -8.94 0.51
C GLU A 16 5.78 -9.52 0.94
N ILE A 17 4.72 -9.13 0.23
CA ILE A 17 3.37 -9.67 0.40
C ILE A 17 2.82 -10.11 -0.95
N ASN A 18 2.04 -11.20 -0.97
CA ASN A 18 1.33 -11.61 -2.18
C ASN A 18 -0.01 -10.88 -2.27
N LEU A 19 -0.23 -10.20 -3.40
CA LEU A 19 -1.51 -9.57 -3.73
C LEU A 19 -2.15 -10.27 -4.93
N ILE A 20 -3.48 -10.28 -4.96
CA ILE A 20 -4.24 -10.91 -6.04
C ILE A 20 -4.49 -9.88 -7.16
N ALA A 21 -3.87 -10.08 -8.31
CA ALA A 21 -4.08 -9.27 -9.50
C ALA A 21 -5.50 -9.43 -10.07
N LEU A 22 -5.90 -8.54 -10.99
CA LEU A 22 -7.23 -8.55 -11.60
C LEU A 22 -7.56 -9.86 -12.35
N ASP A 23 -6.54 -10.55 -12.86
CA ASP A 23 -6.65 -11.85 -13.53
C ASP A 23 -6.63 -13.06 -12.58
N GLY A 24 -6.54 -12.81 -11.27
CA GLY A 24 -6.51 -13.83 -10.22
C GLY A 24 -5.12 -14.40 -9.92
N LEU A 25 -4.04 -13.87 -10.53
CA LEU A 25 -2.68 -14.26 -10.18
C LEU A 25 -2.25 -13.68 -8.84
N GLU A 26 -1.52 -14.46 -8.04
CA GLU A 26 -0.83 -13.95 -6.86
C GLU A 26 0.53 -13.38 -7.30
N LEU A 27 0.71 -12.07 -7.11
CA LEU A 27 1.95 -11.36 -7.41
C LEU A 27 2.63 -10.92 -6.11
N PRO A 28 3.89 -11.28 -5.88
CA PRO A 28 4.66 -10.75 -4.76
C PRO A 28 4.97 -9.28 -5.03
N VAL A 29 4.75 -8.43 -4.03
CA VAL A 29 5.08 -7.00 -4.07
C VAL A 29 5.77 -6.58 -2.78
N ASP A 30 6.73 -5.67 -2.91
CA ASP A 30 7.34 -5.03 -1.75
C ASP A 30 6.43 -3.90 -1.26
N ALA A 31 5.91 -4.05 -0.05
CA ALA A 31 5.01 -3.09 0.55
C ALA A 31 5.58 -2.50 1.83
N MET A 32 5.45 -1.18 1.98
CA MET A 32 5.75 -0.51 3.24
C MET A 32 4.56 -0.65 4.19
N LEU A 33 4.83 -1.17 5.38
CA LEU A 33 3.82 -1.25 6.44
C LEU A 33 3.72 0.11 7.14
N ASP A 34 2.59 0.79 6.96
CA ASP A 34 2.32 2.03 7.70
C ASP A 34 2.00 1.71 9.17
N THR A 35 3.01 1.85 10.03
CA THR A 35 2.88 1.67 11.49
C THR A 35 2.11 2.80 12.17
N GLY A 36 1.71 3.84 11.43
CA GLY A 36 0.90 4.96 11.90
C GLY A 36 -0.60 4.68 12.05
N PHE A 37 -1.05 3.41 11.91
CA PHE A 37 -2.45 2.97 12.06
C PHE A 37 -3.44 3.67 11.11
N SER A 38 -3.00 3.95 9.90
CA SER A 38 -3.77 4.66 8.90
C SER A 38 -4.61 3.73 7.99
N GLY A 39 -4.28 2.44 7.97
CA GLY A 39 -4.84 1.45 7.05
C GLY A 39 -4.29 1.55 5.63
N TRP A 40 -3.09 2.12 5.45
CA TRP A 40 -2.51 2.35 4.13
C TRP A 40 -1.50 1.27 3.76
N LEU A 41 -1.58 0.86 2.49
CA LEU A 41 -0.56 0.07 1.83
C LEU A 41 0.17 1.00 0.85
N THR A 42 1.50 1.10 0.99
CA THR A 42 2.33 1.77 -0.01
C THR A 42 3.08 0.70 -0.80
N ILE A 43 2.92 0.73 -2.12
CA ILE A 43 3.59 -0.17 -3.09
C ILE A 43 4.15 0.64 -4.25
N ASP A 44 5.10 0.07 -4.99
CA ASP A 44 5.63 0.69 -6.19
C ASP A 44 4.56 0.84 -7.28
N LYS A 45 4.68 1.89 -8.09
CA LYS A 45 3.72 2.15 -9.17
C LYS A 45 3.78 1.08 -10.27
N GLN A 46 4.95 0.54 -10.58
CA GLN A 46 5.11 -0.49 -11.60
C GLN A 46 4.41 -1.79 -11.18
N ASP A 47 4.57 -2.17 -9.91
CA ASP A 47 3.89 -3.35 -9.34
C ASP A 47 2.38 -3.17 -9.36
N LEU A 48 1.92 -1.97 -9.02
CA LEU A 48 0.52 -1.64 -9.09
C LEU A 48 -0.05 -1.69 -10.52
N ASP A 49 0.68 -1.16 -11.49
CA ASP A 49 0.29 -1.23 -12.89
C ASP A 49 0.23 -2.70 -13.36
N ALA A 50 1.10 -3.58 -12.82
CA ALA A 50 1.08 -5.02 -13.06
C ALA A 50 -0.12 -5.74 -12.40
N LEU A 51 -0.56 -5.29 -11.22
CA LEU A 51 -1.78 -5.82 -10.57
C LEU A 51 -3.05 -5.52 -11.37
N GLY A 52 -3.03 -4.51 -12.24
CA GLY A 52 -4.20 -4.10 -13.03
C GLY A 52 -5.35 -3.54 -12.20
N TRP A 53 -5.08 -3.13 -10.96
CA TRP A 53 -6.11 -2.62 -10.06
C TRP A 53 -6.60 -1.24 -10.49
N THR A 54 -7.91 -1.04 -10.42
CA THR A 54 -8.52 0.26 -10.70
C THR A 54 -8.76 1.02 -9.41
N TYR A 55 -8.49 2.31 -9.41
CA TYR A 55 -8.78 3.20 -8.29
C TYR A 55 -10.29 3.31 -8.04
N ILE A 56 -10.75 3.06 -6.81
CA ILE A 56 -12.19 2.99 -6.48
C ILE A 56 -12.73 4.29 -5.85
N ASP A 57 -12.10 4.86 -4.80
CA ASP A 57 -12.57 6.14 -4.20
C ASP A 57 -11.58 6.77 -3.19
N GLN A 58 -11.85 8.01 -2.77
CA GLN A 58 -11.26 8.72 -1.62
C GLN A 58 -12.14 8.56 -0.37
N GLN A 59 -11.62 7.93 0.69
CA GLN A 59 -12.27 7.98 2.02
C GLN A 59 -11.69 9.09 2.90
N ILE A 60 -12.50 9.60 3.83
CA ILE A 60 -12.02 10.44 4.94
C ILE A 60 -11.26 9.53 5.90
N MET A 61 -9.99 9.86 6.13
CA MET A 61 -9.07 9.01 6.89
C MET A 61 -8.77 9.64 8.24
N ARG A 62 -8.82 8.84 9.31
CA ARG A 62 -8.53 9.29 10.66
C ARG A 62 -7.07 9.02 10.98
N THR A 63 -6.26 10.08 11.01
CA THR A 63 -4.83 10.01 11.33
C THR A 63 -4.58 10.41 12.78
N ALA A 64 -3.36 10.20 13.27
CA ALA A 64 -2.92 10.74 14.56
C ALA A 64 -3.07 12.28 14.69
N ARG A 65 -3.19 13.00 13.56
CA ARG A 65 -3.43 14.45 13.51
C ARG A 65 -4.90 14.83 13.23
N GLY A 66 -5.82 13.87 13.25
CA GLY A 66 -7.23 14.07 12.95
C GLY A 66 -7.62 13.64 11.54
N ASP A 67 -8.81 14.05 11.11
CA ASP A 67 -9.41 13.62 9.85
C ASP A 67 -8.78 14.36 8.66
N VAL A 68 -8.31 13.60 7.68
CA VAL A 68 -7.74 14.11 6.44
C VAL A 68 -8.46 13.43 5.27
N ARG A 69 -8.94 14.23 4.32
CA ARG A 69 -9.43 13.70 3.04
C ARG A 69 -8.24 13.07 2.31
N SER A 70 -8.35 11.81 1.90
CA SER A 70 -7.29 11.19 1.10
C SER A 70 -7.16 11.96 -0.21
N VAL A 71 -6.08 12.73 -0.36
CA VAL A 71 -5.74 13.39 -1.64
C VAL A 71 -4.64 12.55 -2.26
N PRO A 72 -4.83 11.93 -3.44
CA PRO A 72 -3.79 11.21 -4.13
C PRO A 72 -2.76 12.24 -4.59
N ARG A 73 -1.72 12.47 -3.78
CA ARG A 73 -0.53 13.15 -4.27
C ARG A 73 0.27 12.14 -5.07
N CYS A 74 0.36 12.43 -6.37
CA CYS A 74 0.93 11.61 -7.42
C CYS A 74 2.32 11.05 -7.07
N SER A 75 2.34 9.73 -6.86
CA SER A 75 3.42 8.71 -6.92
C SER A 75 3.14 7.58 -5.91
N ARG A 76 2.32 7.86 -4.90
CA ARG A 76 1.78 6.89 -3.93
C ARG A 76 0.30 6.71 -4.20
N GLN A 77 -0.09 5.59 -4.81
CA GLN A 77 -1.49 5.27 -5.04
C GLN A 77 -2.01 4.46 -3.86
N VAL A 78 -3.16 4.88 -3.31
CA VAL A 78 -3.77 4.30 -2.10
C VAL A 78 -4.81 3.27 -2.53
N PHE A 79 -4.65 2.02 -2.12
CA PHE A 79 -5.63 0.95 -2.35
C PHE A 79 -6.23 0.50 -1.03
N ASN A 80 -7.56 0.39 -1.03
CA ASN A 80 -8.31 -0.15 0.08
C ASN A 80 -8.34 -1.67 -0.06
N ILE A 81 -7.68 -2.36 0.87
CA ILE A 81 -7.67 -3.82 1.00
C ILE A 81 -8.76 -4.18 2.01
N TYR A 82 -9.96 -4.49 1.51
CA TYR A 82 -10.99 -5.21 2.26
C TYR A 82 -10.84 -6.72 2.06
#